data_AF-A0A8H4AD86-F1
#
_entry.id   AF-A0A8H4AD86-F1
#
_cell.length_a   1.000
_cell.length_b   1.000
_cell.length_c   1.000
_cell.angle_alpha   90.00
_cell.angle_beta   90.00
_cell.angle_gamma   90.00
#
_symmetry.space_group_name_H-M   'P 1'
#
loop_
_entity.id
_entity.type
_entity.pdbx_description
1 polymer ?
#
loop_
_entity_poly.entity_id
_entity_poly.type
_entity_poly.pdbx_seq_one_letter_code
_entity_poly.pdbx_strand_id
1 'polypeptide(L)'
;MPIKRSRTTPESNPASKSTRGRGRPLSTSLNTYGKRGKERASVDSEQEDSMQVDRSMSIHESSQDSTRREIQDSQDSQIEFIQESLNRVTVRGDASPRTPKYRSKFAIDVQTPTIIDRGSEATSVLVIGNNDVGQLGLVDVEEALKPVCIPKLDKFKIVDISVGCLHTAALTRDGKVVTWGCNDHGALGRVTSDEDDKDLPPNVGRENVPEYAQGLDDVTIVKVACGGSITLALSEDGHLYMAGTFKDKNGVLGFSAKEKKLLQQSTFIRYDSTTKFKIADIATGTDHALLLTTDGFLYAWGSGDAHQLGRRVLARHVRDGLNPEKIGVKGIEKIFAGAYHSFAVAEKGTVYAWGMNNYGQCGIETRDEFITQPIKIDFFKDLPKVRQIAAGEHHSLVLLENGSIYSFGRADYGQLGIGDALDRDDDEQMKIKRQKIGQKVVTPTKIKNIALCQFIATGDHHSIAVSNDGKLYTWGFGESYALGGGDEDKKEPYLLVDKSLTGRSILAIGGGSQHTVILIQ
;
A
#
# COMPACT_ATOMS: atom_id res chain seq x y z
N MET A 1 -28.64 -70.65 40.53
CA MET A 1 -30.06 -70.68 40.11
C MET A 1 -30.84 -69.71 41.00
N PRO A 2 -32.01 -69.22 40.56
CA PRO A 2 -32.29 -68.47 39.32
C PRO A 2 -31.97 -66.96 39.58
N ILE A 3 -32.53 -65.90 38.99
CA ILE A 3 -33.91 -65.53 38.62
C ILE A 3 -33.97 -65.04 37.16
N LYS A 4 -35.06 -65.36 36.45
CA LYS A 4 -35.43 -64.78 35.14
C LYS A 4 -36.69 -63.94 35.27
N ARG A 5 -36.77 -62.82 34.54
CA ARG A 5 -37.89 -62.34 33.68
C ARG A 5 -37.66 -60.85 33.36
N SER A 6 -37.23 -60.50 32.14
CA SER A 6 -38.02 -60.28 30.91
C SER A 6 -38.50 -58.82 30.78
N ARG A 7 -38.60 -58.22 29.58
CA ARG A 7 -38.82 -58.83 28.25
C ARG A 7 -38.29 -57.91 27.14
N THR A 8 -37.84 -58.48 26.02
CA THR A 8 -37.47 -57.76 24.78
C THR A 8 -38.52 -57.98 23.69
N THR A 9 -38.66 -57.00 22.78
CA THR A 9 -39.21 -57.14 21.42
C THR A 9 -38.55 -56.07 20.51
N PRO A 10 -38.46 -56.26 19.17
CA PRO A 10 -37.43 -55.59 18.37
C PRO A 10 -37.98 -54.77 17.16
N GLU A 11 -37.06 -54.36 16.27
CA GLU A 11 -37.26 -53.98 14.86
C GLU A 11 -38.10 -52.74 14.51
N SER A 12 -37.45 -51.70 13.96
CA SER A 12 -37.45 -51.46 12.49
C SER A 12 -36.71 -50.16 12.13
N ASN A 13 -36.25 -50.06 10.88
CA ASN A 13 -35.59 -48.87 10.31
C ASN A 13 -36.55 -48.19 9.33
N PRO A 14 -36.60 -46.84 9.24
CA PRO A 14 -36.20 -46.26 7.96
C PRO A 14 -35.44 -44.93 8.04
N ALA A 15 -34.73 -44.62 6.95
CA ALA A 15 -33.89 -43.44 6.77
C ALA A 15 -34.64 -42.10 6.87
N SER A 16 -33.97 -41.10 7.48
CA SER A 16 -34.31 -39.67 7.36
C SER A 16 -33.51 -39.02 6.22
N LYS A 17 -34.13 -38.08 5.50
CA LYS A 17 -33.52 -37.39 4.34
C LYS A 17 -32.79 -36.14 4.80
N SER A 18 -31.54 -35.93 4.35
CA SER A 18 -30.79 -34.71 4.60
C SER A 18 -31.30 -33.54 3.73
N THR A 19 -32.21 -32.73 4.26
CA THR A 19 -32.61 -31.47 3.62
C THR A 19 -31.53 -30.40 3.80
N ARG A 20 -30.75 -30.13 2.75
CA ARG A 20 -29.78 -29.01 2.72
C ARG A 20 -30.51 -27.67 2.93
N GLY A 21 -30.38 -27.09 4.11
CA GLY A 21 -30.76 -25.70 4.35
C GLY A 21 -29.79 -24.78 3.62
N ARG A 22 -30.27 -23.98 2.65
CA ARG A 22 -29.46 -22.95 2.01
C ARG A 22 -29.30 -21.77 2.98
N GLY A 23 -28.06 -21.48 3.37
CA GLY A 23 -27.72 -20.23 4.05
C GLY A 23 -28.08 -19.01 3.18
N ARG A 24 -28.42 -17.90 3.83
CA ARG A 24 -28.65 -16.62 3.14
C ARG A 24 -27.31 -15.90 2.93
N PRO A 25 -27.02 -15.34 1.75
CA PRO A 25 -25.98 -14.34 1.60
C PRO A 25 -26.31 -13.09 2.44
N LEU A 26 -25.29 -12.43 2.97
CA LEU A 26 -25.41 -11.08 3.53
C LEU A 26 -25.62 -10.07 2.40
N SER A 27 -26.51 -9.10 2.61
CA SER A 27 -27.02 -8.25 1.53
C SER A 27 -26.15 -7.01 1.27
N THR A 28 -25.39 -7.02 0.17
CA THR A 28 -24.80 -5.80 -0.42
C THR A 28 -25.91 -4.91 -1.00
N SER A 29 -26.03 -3.66 -0.53
CA SER A 29 -27.12 -2.76 -0.92
C SER A 29 -26.90 -2.07 -2.27
N LEU A 30 -27.13 -2.80 -3.36
CA LEU A 30 -27.21 -2.25 -4.73
C LEU A 30 -28.59 -1.61 -4.99
N ASN A 31 -28.64 -0.27 -5.07
CA ASN A 31 -29.86 0.45 -5.44
C ASN A 31 -29.97 0.64 -6.96
N THR A 32 -31.00 0.05 -7.57
CA THR A 32 -31.27 0.11 -9.02
C THR A 32 -31.91 1.44 -9.44
N TYR A 33 -31.35 2.10 -10.45
CA TYR A 33 -31.94 3.31 -11.05
C TYR A 33 -33.16 2.99 -11.93
N GLY A 34 -34.33 3.54 -11.60
CA GLY A 34 -35.55 3.44 -12.39
C GLY A 34 -35.69 4.56 -13.44
N LYS A 35 -35.96 4.21 -14.71
CA LYS A 35 -36.21 5.18 -15.80
C LYS A 35 -37.64 5.73 -15.81
N ARG A 36 -37.80 7.04 -15.52
CA ARG A 36 -38.88 7.97 -15.94
C ARG A 36 -38.31 9.40 -15.80
N GLY A 37 -38.63 10.42 -16.60
CA GLY A 37 -39.42 10.56 -17.84
C GLY A 37 -39.21 11.99 -18.39
N LYS A 38 -39.44 12.25 -19.68
CA LYS A 38 -39.23 13.60 -20.29
C LYS A 38 -40.29 14.60 -19.82
N GLU A 39 -39.95 15.90 -19.76
CA GLU A 39 -40.66 16.94 -20.55
C GLU A 39 -40.04 18.36 -20.47
N ARG A 40 -40.43 19.22 -21.45
CA ARG A 40 -40.19 20.68 -21.59
C ARG A 40 -38.74 21.16 -21.83
N ALA A 41 -38.50 22.31 -22.51
CA ALA A 41 -39.26 23.02 -23.56
C ALA A 41 -38.32 24.05 -24.24
N SER A 42 -38.59 24.42 -25.50
CA SER A 42 -37.81 25.38 -26.30
C SER A 42 -38.42 26.79 -26.32
N VAL A 43 -37.58 27.82 -26.45
CA VAL A 43 -37.89 29.15 -27.01
C VAL A 43 -36.63 29.72 -27.70
N ASP A 44 -36.79 30.40 -28.83
CA ASP A 44 -35.73 30.93 -29.71
C ASP A 44 -35.65 32.48 -29.71
N SER A 45 -34.56 33.06 -30.25
CA SER A 45 -34.42 34.37 -30.98
C SER A 45 -32.92 34.76 -31.10
N GLU A 46 -32.33 34.82 -32.30
CA GLU A 46 -32.14 36.00 -33.20
C GLU A 46 -31.02 36.98 -32.71
N GLN A 47 -29.92 37.22 -33.45
CA GLN A 47 -29.68 38.22 -34.54
C GLN A 47 -29.87 39.70 -34.09
N GLU A 48 -29.09 40.75 -34.43
CA GLU A 48 -27.78 41.00 -35.08
C GLU A 48 -27.38 42.51 -34.80
N ASP A 49 -26.39 43.26 -35.32
CA ASP A 49 -25.48 43.13 -36.49
C ASP A 49 -24.16 43.99 -36.41
N SER A 50 -23.14 43.57 -37.19
CA SER A 50 -22.07 44.21 -38.02
C SER A 50 -21.33 45.58 -37.82
N MET A 51 -20.31 45.73 -38.71
CA MET A 51 -19.59 46.91 -39.27
C MET A 51 -18.25 47.45 -38.69
N GLN A 52 -17.31 47.71 -39.62
CA GLN A 52 -16.06 48.49 -39.48
C GLN A 52 -16.04 49.63 -40.52
N VAL A 53 -15.39 50.77 -40.23
CA VAL A 53 -14.75 51.71 -41.18
C VAL A 53 -13.66 52.53 -40.42
N ASP A 54 -12.83 53.36 -41.05
CA ASP A 54 -11.50 53.11 -41.66
C ASP A 54 -10.79 54.48 -41.93
N ARG A 55 -9.45 54.53 -42.09
CA ARG A 55 -8.61 55.67 -42.62
C ARG A 55 -8.55 56.99 -41.79
N SER A 56 -7.61 57.95 -41.98
CA SER A 56 -6.20 58.08 -42.49
C SER A 56 -5.74 59.57 -42.32
N MET A 57 -4.57 60.15 -42.69
CA MET A 57 -3.31 59.75 -43.38
C MET A 57 -2.18 60.83 -43.16
N SER A 58 -0.89 60.44 -43.02
CA SER A 58 0.33 61.27 -43.31
C SER A 58 0.54 62.58 -42.46
N ILE A 59 1.65 63.36 -42.46
CA ILE A 59 2.74 63.70 -43.42
C ILE A 59 4.09 64.02 -42.67
N HIS A 60 5.22 64.00 -43.40
CA HIS A 60 6.55 64.64 -43.20
C HIS A 60 7.72 63.88 -42.52
N GLU A 61 8.78 63.68 -43.31
CA GLU A 61 10.17 63.46 -42.91
C GLU A 61 11.01 64.72 -43.25
N SER A 62 11.97 65.12 -42.39
CA SER A 62 13.18 65.91 -42.77
C SER A 62 14.09 66.24 -41.57
N SER A 63 14.72 65.23 -40.95
CA SER A 63 15.81 65.46 -39.97
C SER A 63 16.70 64.24 -39.64
N GLN A 64 16.36 63.04 -40.12
CA GLN A 64 17.00 61.78 -39.69
C GLN A 64 18.28 61.43 -40.47
N ASP A 65 19.39 62.15 -40.24
CA ASP A 65 20.71 61.67 -40.71
C ASP A 65 21.90 62.10 -39.82
N SER A 66 21.82 63.22 -39.08
CA SER A 66 22.84 63.57 -38.08
C SER A 66 22.75 62.68 -36.84
N THR A 67 21.54 62.56 -36.26
CA THR A 67 21.29 61.80 -35.02
C THR A 67 21.56 60.29 -35.15
N ARG A 68 21.65 59.77 -36.38
CA ARG A 68 21.84 58.34 -36.64
C ARG A 68 23.28 57.88 -36.47
N ARG A 69 24.27 58.78 -36.59
CA ARG A 69 25.70 58.45 -36.40
C ARG A 69 26.09 58.46 -34.92
N GLU A 70 25.65 59.47 -34.17
CA GLU A 70 25.92 59.57 -32.72
C GLU A 70 25.32 58.38 -31.92
N ILE A 71 24.22 57.79 -32.38
CA ILE A 71 23.64 56.57 -31.79
C ILE A 71 24.47 55.32 -32.15
N GLN A 72 25.07 55.27 -33.34
CA GLN A 72 25.87 54.13 -33.80
C GLN A 72 27.20 54.04 -33.02
N ASP A 73 27.96 55.15 -32.95
CA ASP A 73 29.23 55.22 -32.23
C ASP A 73 29.05 54.93 -30.71
N SER A 74 27.89 55.29 -30.15
CA SER A 74 27.49 55.00 -28.76
C SER A 74 27.12 53.52 -28.52
N GLN A 75 26.73 52.78 -29.56
CA GLN A 75 26.45 51.34 -29.46
C GLN A 75 27.71 50.51 -29.64
N ASP A 76 28.53 50.82 -30.64
CA ASP A 76 29.74 50.03 -30.93
C ASP A 76 30.78 50.17 -29.79
N SER A 77 30.89 51.35 -29.16
CA SER A 77 31.72 51.54 -27.96
C SER A 77 31.20 50.83 -26.69
N GLN A 78 29.89 50.58 -26.58
CA GLN A 78 29.34 49.70 -25.53
C GLN A 78 29.61 48.22 -25.82
N ILE A 79 29.60 47.82 -27.10
CA ILE A 79 29.86 46.44 -27.52
C ILE A 79 31.33 46.06 -27.27
N GLU A 80 32.30 46.93 -27.57
CA GLU A 80 33.71 46.66 -27.24
C GLU A 80 33.94 46.51 -25.73
N PHE A 81 33.34 47.38 -24.90
CA PHE A 81 33.47 47.30 -23.43
C PHE A 81 32.87 45.99 -22.88
N ILE A 82 31.78 45.49 -23.47
CA ILE A 82 31.17 44.20 -23.13
C ILE A 82 32.05 43.03 -23.59
N GLN A 83 32.65 43.08 -24.78
CA GLN A 83 33.54 42.03 -25.28
C GLN A 83 34.85 41.94 -24.49
N GLU A 84 35.46 43.08 -24.12
CA GLU A 84 36.67 43.05 -23.28
C GLU A 84 36.36 42.54 -21.86
N SER A 85 35.18 42.88 -21.34
CA SER A 85 34.69 42.34 -20.05
C SER A 85 34.48 40.82 -20.11
N LEU A 86 33.90 40.29 -21.20
CA LEU A 86 33.71 38.85 -21.39
C LEU A 86 35.03 38.09 -21.52
N ASN A 87 36.01 38.63 -22.26
CA ASN A 87 37.32 38.01 -22.44
C ASN A 87 38.20 38.02 -21.18
N ARG A 88 37.87 38.85 -20.17
CA ARG A 88 38.52 38.80 -18.84
C ARG A 88 37.92 37.76 -17.90
N VAL A 89 36.79 37.14 -18.24
CA VAL A 89 36.10 36.12 -17.42
C VAL A 89 36.49 34.68 -17.83
N THR A 90 36.93 34.46 -19.06
CA THR A 90 37.15 33.11 -19.65
C THR A 90 38.44 32.38 -19.22
N VAL A 91 39.17 32.88 -18.21
CA VAL A 91 40.36 32.20 -17.64
C VAL A 91 40.24 31.97 -16.12
N ARG A 92 39.16 31.30 -15.71
CA ARG A 92 39.04 30.51 -14.48
C ARG A 92 37.94 29.46 -14.68
N GLY A 93 38.21 28.21 -14.28
CA GLY A 93 37.34 27.07 -14.59
C GLY A 93 35.96 27.13 -13.92
N ASP A 94 34.98 26.48 -14.55
CA ASP A 94 33.58 26.50 -14.16
C ASP A 94 33.33 26.06 -12.70
N ALA A 95 32.99 27.04 -11.87
CA ALA A 95 32.41 26.84 -10.56
C ALA A 95 31.19 27.76 -10.45
N SER A 96 30.05 27.31 -11.00
CA SER A 96 28.78 28.05 -10.92
C SER A 96 28.50 28.41 -9.46
N PRO A 97 28.06 29.66 -9.17
CA PRO A 97 27.84 30.09 -7.79
C PRO A 97 26.75 29.23 -7.15
N ARG A 98 27.17 28.26 -6.32
CA ARG A 98 26.25 27.43 -5.54
C ARG A 98 25.49 28.35 -4.61
N THR A 99 24.22 28.64 -4.95
CA THR A 99 23.27 29.19 -4.00
C THR A 99 23.33 28.32 -2.74
N PRO A 100 23.46 28.90 -1.54
CA PRO A 100 23.51 28.09 -0.33
C PRO A 100 22.18 27.34 -0.20
N LYS A 101 22.16 26.05 -0.57
CA LYS A 101 21.06 25.15 -0.24
C LYS A 101 20.97 25.17 1.28
N TYR A 102 20.00 25.90 1.81
CA TYR A 102 19.77 26.04 3.24
C TYR A 102 19.23 24.70 3.76
N ARG A 103 20.12 23.71 3.88
CA ARG A 103 19.79 22.38 4.37
C ARG A 103 19.24 22.56 5.77
N SER A 104 17.96 22.20 5.93
CA SER A 104 17.27 22.32 7.21
C SER A 104 18.13 21.69 8.30
N LYS A 105 18.25 22.35 9.47
CA LYS A 105 18.93 21.78 10.66
C LYS A 105 18.23 20.52 11.22
N PHE A 106 17.22 20.00 10.52
CA PHE A 106 16.42 18.82 10.80
C PHE A 106 16.24 17.90 9.58
N ALA A 107 17.02 18.11 8.51
CA ALA A 107 17.09 17.16 7.39
C ALA A 107 18.18 16.13 7.66
N ILE A 108 17.85 14.86 7.54
CA ILE A 108 18.79 13.73 7.66
C ILE A 108 19.05 13.14 6.28
N ASP A 109 20.07 12.29 6.15
CA ASP A 109 20.45 11.64 4.89
C ASP A 109 19.87 10.22 4.87
N VAL A 110 18.65 10.05 4.35
CA VAL A 110 18.02 8.73 4.20
C VAL A 110 18.53 8.09 2.90
N GLN A 111 19.12 6.89 3.01
CA GLN A 111 19.69 6.18 1.88
C GLN A 111 18.64 5.92 0.78
N THR A 112 19.03 6.12 -0.48
CA THR A 112 18.20 5.75 -1.63
C THR A 112 18.21 4.22 -1.77
N PRO A 113 17.05 3.57 -1.96
CA PRO A 113 16.96 2.12 -2.05
C PRO A 113 17.61 1.62 -3.34
N THR A 114 18.11 0.38 -3.29
CA THR A 114 18.72 -0.34 -4.42
C THR A 114 18.05 -1.71 -4.53
N ILE A 115 18.14 -2.36 -5.69
CA ILE A 115 17.63 -3.74 -5.84
C ILE A 115 18.34 -4.64 -4.84
N ILE A 116 17.57 -5.43 -4.08
CA ILE A 116 18.12 -6.39 -3.12
C ILE A 116 18.81 -7.52 -3.89
N ASP A 117 20.15 -7.57 -3.84
CA ASP A 117 20.86 -8.70 -4.45
C ASP A 117 20.72 -9.96 -3.59
N ARG A 118 19.90 -10.91 -4.08
CA ARG A 118 19.73 -12.26 -3.50
C ARG A 118 20.76 -13.27 -4.02
N GLY A 119 21.82 -12.83 -4.70
CA GLY A 119 22.85 -13.72 -5.24
C GLY A 119 22.39 -14.43 -6.52
N SER A 120 22.89 -15.65 -6.77
CA SER A 120 22.63 -16.39 -8.01
C SER A 120 21.73 -17.63 -7.88
N GLU A 121 21.32 -18.00 -6.67
CA GLU A 121 20.49 -19.19 -6.43
C GLU A 121 19.03 -18.92 -6.80
N ALA A 122 18.35 -19.94 -7.34
CA ALA A 122 16.99 -19.81 -7.87
C ALA A 122 15.96 -19.59 -6.76
N THR A 123 15.18 -18.51 -6.88
CA THR A 123 14.07 -18.19 -5.99
C THR A 123 12.75 -18.74 -6.52
N SER A 124 11.87 -19.13 -5.62
CA SER A 124 10.50 -19.58 -5.91
C SER A 124 9.50 -18.84 -5.01
N VAL A 125 8.26 -18.71 -5.46
CA VAL A 125 7.20 -18.05 -4.69
C VAL A 125 6.14 -19.07 -4.32
N LEU A 126 5.85 -19.18 -3.02
CA LEU A 126 4.76 -19.99 -2.48
C LEU A 126 3.58 -19.10 -2.07
N VAL A 127 2.37 -19.65 -2.13
CA VAL A 127 1.11 -18.99 -1.74
C VAL A 127 0.21 -19.89 -0.91
N ILE A 128 -0.63 -19.26 -0.09
CA ILE A 128 -1.61 -19.88 0.81
C ILE A 128 -2.89 -19.03 0.80
N GLY A 129 -4.05 -19.64 0.97
CA GLY A 129 -5.34 -18.96 1.19
C GLY A 129 -6.31 -19.04 0.00
N ASN A 130 -7.28 -18.13 -0.07
CA ASN A 130 -8.28 -18.09 -1.14
C ASN A 130 -7.72 -17.52 -2.46
N ASN A 131 -8.35 -17.87 -3.59
CA ASN A 131 -8.05 -17.36 -4.94
C ASN A 131 -9.25 -16.66 -5.64
N ASP A 132 -10.25 -16.22 -4.87
CA ASP A 132 -11.54 -15.65 -5.34
C ASP A 132 -11.43 -14.67 -6.54
N VAL A 133 -10.34 -13.92 -6.64
CA VAL A 133 -10.03 -12.94 -7.69
C VAL A 133 -8.57 -13.07 -8.21
N GLY A 134 -8.05 -14.29 -8.24
CA GLY A 134 -6.73 -14.61 -8.82
C GLY A 134 -5.52 -14.27 -7.96
N GLN A 135 -5.71 -13.88 -6.69
CA GLN A 135 -4.66 -13.38 -5.79
C GLN A 135 -3.55 -14.40 -5.45
N LEU A 136 -3.77 -15.70 -5.69
CA LEU A 136 -2.72 -16.72 -5.57
C LEU A 136 -1.83 -16.81 -6.83
N GLY A 137 -2.20 -16.21 -7.96
CA GLY A 137 -1.43 -16.33 -9.21
C GLY A 137 -1.42 -17.76 -9.79
N LEU A 138 -2.40 -18.56 -9.39
CA LEU A 138 -2.63 -19.94 -9.82
C LEU A 138 -3.91 -20.02 -10.66
N VAL A 139 -3.87 -20.86 -11.69
CA VAL A 139 -5.02 -21.21 -12.54
C VAL A 139 -5.59 -22.55 -12.05
N ASP A 140 -6.90 -22.73 -12.13
CA ASP A 140 -7.64 -23.94 -11.71
C ASP A 140 -7.44 -24.35 -10.23
N VAL A 141 -7.11 -23.38 -9.37
CA VAL A 141 -7.02 -23.53 -7.90
C VAL A 141 -7.97 -22.53 -7.25
N GLU A 142 -8.97 -22.98 -6.51
CA GLU A 142 -9.90 -22.11 -5.76
C GLU A 142 -9.29 -21.68 -4.40
N GLU A 143 -8.59 -22.60 -3.73
CA GLU A 143 -7.99 -22.40 -2.40
C GLU A 143 -6.65 -23.17 -2.28
N ALA A 144 -5.69 -22.58 -1.58
CA ALA A 144 -4.41 -23.19 -1.21
C ALA A 144 -4.34 -23.39 0.31
N LEU A 145 -4.83 -24.53 0.78
CA LEU A 145 -4.89 -24.91 2.22
C LEU A 145 -3.50 -25.02 2.91
N LYS A 146 -2.42 -24.97 2.12
CA LYS A 146 -1.01 -25.11 2.48
C LYS A 146 -0.15 -24.34 1.47
N PRO A 147 1.15 -24.10 1.71
CA PRO A 147 2.01 -23.45 0.73
C PRO A 147 2.10 -24.22 -0.60
N VAL A 148 1.59 -23.61 -1.67
CA VAL A 148 1.68 -24.10 -3.05
C VAL A 148 2.61 -23.19 -3.85
N CYS A 149 3.52 -23.76 -4.65
CA CYS A 149 4.42 -22.98 -5.49
C CYS A 149 3.70 -22.43 -6.74
N ILE A 150 4.06 -21.22 -7.19
CA ILE A 150 3.62 -20.67 -8.48
C ILE A 150 4.72 -20.93 -9.55
N PRO A 151 4.62 -21.96 -10.40
CA PRO A 151 5.75 -22.33 -11.29
C PRO A 151 5.95 -21.32 -12.42
N LYS A 152 4.93 -20.51 -12.73
CA LYS A 152 5.05 -19.39 -13.67
C LYS A 152 6.00 -18.28 -13.16
N LEU A 153 6.31 -18.24 -11.85
CA LEU A 153 7.18 -17.20 -11.29
C LEU A 153 8.68 -17.51 -11.35
N ASP A 154 9.07 -18.79 -11.40
CA ASP A 154 10.50 -19.20 -11.40
C ASP A 154 11.29 -18.59 -12.58
N LYS A 155 10.64 -18.32 -13.73
CA LYS A 155 11.26 -17.69 -14.91
C LYS A 155 11.72 -16.24 -14.68
N PHE A 156 11.09 -15.52 -13.74
CA PHE A 156 11.27 -14.07 -13.56
C PHE A 156 12.35 -13.70 -12.54
N LYS A 157 12.93 -14.65 -11.79
CA LYS A 157 14.01 -14.42 -10.80
C LYS A 157 13.63 -13.33 -9.77
N ILE A 158 12.59 -13.61 -9.00
CA ILE A 158 12.03 -12.68 -8.01
C ILE A 158 13.00 -12.45 -6.86
N VAL A 159 13.21 -11.19 -6.46
CA VAL A 159 14.08 -10.78 -5.35
C VAL A 159 13.32 -10.16 -4.17
N ASP A 160 12.11 -9.67 -4.39
CA ASP A 160 11.25 -9.11 -3.35
C ASP A 160 9.76 -9.18 -3.75
N ILE A 161 8.85 -9.06 -2.77
CA ILE A 161 7.40 -9.12 -2.97
C ILE A 161 6.66 -8.05 -2.15
N SER A 162 5.55 -7.53 -2.69
CA SER A 162 4.60 -6.71 -1.96
C SER A 162 3.18 -7.21 -2.21
N VAL A 163 2.46 -7.48 -1.13
CA VAL A 163 1.11 -8.05 -1.14
C VAL A 163 0.12 -6.95 -0.78
N GLY A 164 -0.90 -6.77 -1.63
CA GLY A 164 -2.05 -5.90 -1.38
C GLY A 164 -3.23 -6.70 -0.85
N CYS A 165 -4.39 -6.05 -0.68
CA CYS A 165 -5.59 -6.72 -0.17
C CYS A 165 -6.00 -7.92 -1.04
N LEU A 166 -6.10 -7.74 -2.36
CA LEU A 166 -6.59 -8.75 -3.31
C LEU A 166 -5.69 -8.90 -4.56
N HIS A 167 -4.46 -8.38 -4.50
CA HIS A 167 -3.47 -8.48 -5.58
C HIS A 167 -2.05 -8.53 -5.01
N THR A 168 -1.05 -8.78 -5.86
CA THR A 168 0.36 -8.85 -5.45
C THR A 168 1.26 -8.39 -6.58
N ALA A 169 2.35 -7.71 -6.20
CA ALA A 169 3.45 -7.36 -7.09
C ALA A 169 4.75 -8.03 -6.61
N ALA A 170 5.57 -8.48 -7.55
CA ALA A 170 6.88 -9.06 -7.32
C ALA A 170 7.95 -8.29 -8.09
N LEU A 171 9.10 -8.04 -7.45
CA LEU A 171 10.23 -7.37 -8.05
C LEU A 171 11.23 -8.40 -8.59
N THR A 172 11.65 -8.24 -9.84
CA THR A 172 12.67 -9.08 -10.51
C THR A 172 14.08 -8.56 -10.26
N ARG A 173 15.10 -9.43 -10.39
CA ARG A 173 16.51 -9.03 -10.22
C ARG A 173 16.98 -7.97 -11.24
N ASP A 174 16.32 -7.85 -12.39
CA ASP A 174 16.58 -6.82 -13.42
C ASP A 174 15.64 -5.60 -13.32
N GLY A 175 14.99 -5.40 -12.15
CA GLY A 175 14.27 -4.16 -11.84
C GLY A 175 12.89 -4.01 -12.47
N LYS A 176 12.38 -5.04 -13.15
CA LYS A 176 11.00 -5.09 -13.68
C LYS A 176 10.01 -5.58 -12.62
N VAL A 177 8.75 -5.20 -12.77
CA VAL A 177 7.65 -5.59 -11.87
C VAL A 177 6.73 -6.61 -12.54
N VAL A 178 6.36 -7.66 -11.80
CA VAL A 178 5.41 -8.72 -12.21
C VAL A 178 4.19 -8.67 -11.29
N THR A 179 2.97 -8.78 -11.81
CA THR A 179 1.73 -8.57 -11.04
C THR A 179 0.65 -9.60 -11.31
N TRP A 180 -0.20 -9.91 -10.31
CA TRP A 180 -1.38 -10.80 -10.41
C TRP A 180 -2.43 -10.49 -9.32
N GLY A 181 -3.64 -11.03 -9.49
CA GLY A 181 -4.82 -10.76 -8.66
C GLY A 181 -5.76 -9.71 -9.27
N CYS A 182 -6.66 -9.15 -8.46
CA CYS A 182 -7.74 -8.27 -8.92
C CYS A 182 -7.24 -7.03 -9.68
N ASN A 183 -7.84 -6.76 -10.86
CA ASN A 183 -7.53 -5.61 -11.70
C ASN A 183 -8.73 -4.69 -12.03
N ASP A 184 -9.89 -4.83 -11.38
CA ASP A 184 -11.10 -3.98 -11.55
C ASP A 184 -10.79 -2.47 -11.65
N HIS A 185 -9.79 -2.03 -10.88
CA HIS A 185 -9.35 -0.64 -10.80
C HIS A 185 -8.00 -0.35 -11.46
N GLY A 186 -7.41 -1.29 -12.20
CA GLY A 186 -6.09 -1.15 -12.83
C GLY A 186 -4.90 -1.38 -11.89
N ALA A 187 -5.12 -2.01 -10.73
CA ALA A 187 -4.13 -2.18 -9.67
C ALA A 187 -2.90 -3.00 -10.10
N LEU A 188 -3.02 -3.87 -11.10
CA LEU A 188 -1.90 -4.64 -11.65
C LEU A 188 -0.97 -3.83 -12.57
N GLY A 189 -1.41 -2.66 -13.04
CA GLY A 189 -0.66 -1.84 -13.99
C GLY A 189 -0.42 -2.50 -15.35
N ARG A 190 -1.33 -3.37 -15.79
CA ARG A 190 -1.35 -4.00 -17.12
C ARG A 190 -2.77 -4.27 -17.59
N VAL A 191 -2.97 -4.38 -18.90
CA VAL A 191 -4.26 -4.79 -19.50
C VAL A 191 -4.53 -6.27 -19.24
N THR A 192 -5.76 -6.60 -18.83
CA THR A 192 -6.21 -7.98 -18.55
C THR A 192 -7.48 -8.39 -19.30
N SER A 193 -8.17 -7.45 -19.94
CA SER A 193 -9.55 -7.57 -20.46
C SER A 193 -9.67 -8.07 -21.91
N ASP A 194 -8.76 -8.93 -22.37
CA ASP A 194 -8.81 -9.47 -23.74
C ASP A 194 -9.53 -10.83 -23.76
N GLU A 195 -10.72 -10.89 -24.36
CA GLU A 195 -11.58 -12.10 -24.39
C GLU A 195 -11.09 -13.19 -25.37
N ASP A 196 -10.16 -12.87 -26.29
CA ASP A 196 -9.71 -13.69 -27.42
C ASP A 196 -8.31 -14.35 -27.22
N ASP A 197 -7.87 -14.54 -25.98
CA ASP A 197 -6.57 -15.18 -25.70
C ASP A 197 -6.61 -16.70 -25.94
N LYS A 198 -5.94 -17.15 -27.02
CA LYS A 198 -5.92 -18.55 -27.46
C LYS A 198 -4.99 -19.45 -26.65
N ASP A 199 -4.09 -18.87 -25.85
CA ASP A 199 -3.12 -19.60 -25.05
C ASP A 199 -3.60 -19.83 -23.59
N LEU A 200 -4.82 -19.37 -23.26
CA LEU A 200 -5.49 -19.60 -21.98
C LEU A 200 -6.78 -20.43 -22.15
N PRO A 201 -7.19 -21.23 -21.14
CA PRO A 201 -8.50 -21.87 -21.14
C PRO A 201 -9.63 -20.83 -21.11
N PRO A 202 -10.76 -21.07 -21.80
CA PRO A 202 -11.89 -20.15 -21.77
C PRO A 202 -12.39 -19.96 -20.33
N ASN A 203 -12.69 -18.70 -19.98
CA ASN A 203 -13.02 -18.19 -18.64
C ASN A 203 -11.83 -18.03 -17.65
N VAL A 204 -10.58 -18.29 -18.05
CA VAL A 204 -9.41 -17.94 -17.22
C VAL A 204 -8.97 -16.50 -17.49
N GLY A 205 -9.25 -15.60 -16.55
CA GLY A 205 -8.79 -14.21 -16.63
C GLY A 205 -7.26 -14.09 -16.54
N ARG A 206 -6.67 -13.18 -17.31
CA ARG A 206 -5.22 -12.83 -17.26
C ARG A 206 -4.75 -12.27 -15.90
N GLU A 207 -5.69 -12.04 -14.99
CA GLU A 207 -5.48 -11.59 -13.60
C GLU A 207 -4.91 -12.73 -12.73
N ASN A 208 -5.35 -13.96 -12.97
CA ASN A 208 -4.92 -15.18 -12.26
C ASN A 208 -3.53 -15.66 -12.69
N VAL A 209 -2.85 -14.93 -13.58
CA VAL A 209 -1.56 -15.30 -14.20
C VAL A 209 -0.54 -14.19 -13.94
N PRO A 210 0.59 -14.47 -13.26
CA PRO A 210 1.67 -13.50 -13.10
C PRO A 210 2.32 -13.13 -14.44
N GLU A 211 2.26 -11.84 -14.76
CA GLU A 211 2.76 -11.25 -16.00
C GLU A 211 3.47 -9.92 -15.70
N TYR A 212 4.35 -9.44 -16.58
CA TYR A 212 4.98 -8.13 -16.43
C TYR A 212 3.96 -6.98 -16.41
N ALA A 213 4.18 -6.01 -15.54
CA ALA A 213 3.48 -4.73 -15.57
C ALA A 213 3.94 -3.86 -16.76
N GLN A 214 3.07 -2.97 -17.23
CA GLN A 214 3.25 -2.14 -18.43
C GLN A 214 3.51 -0.67 -18.04
N GLY A 215 4.32 0.05 -18.83
CA GLY A 215 4.65 1.45 -18.57
C GLY A 215 5.86 1.67 -17.66
N LEU A 216 6.71 0.64 -17.53
CA LEU A 216 7.95 0.64 -16.73
C LEU A 216 9.18 0.19 -17.56
N ASP A 217 9.02 0.10 -18.87
CA ASP A 217 9.90 -0.65 -19.76
C ASP A 217 11.35 -0.09 -19.81
N ASP A 218 11.49 1.23 -19.70
CA ASP A 218 12.77 1.95 -19.61
C ASP A 218 13.14 2.35 -18.15
N VAL A 219 12.60 1.68 -17.12
CA VAL A 219 12.70 2.12 -15.71
C VAL A 219 13.11 0.98 -14.76
N THR A 220 14.31 1.08 -14.18
CA THR A 220 14.75 0.21 -13.07
C THR A 220 13.97 0.52 -11.79
N ILE A 221 13.09 -0.39 -11.36
CA ILE A 221 12.40 -0.34 -10.06
C ILE A 221 13.25 -1.00 -8.97
N VAL A 222 13.27 -0.40 -7.78
CA VAL A 222 14.01 -0.87 -6.59
C VAL A 222 13.11 -1.25 -5.42
N LYS A 223 11.84 -0.78 -5.40
CA LYS A 223 10.81 -1.20 -4.43
C LYS A 223 9.41 -1.08 -5.03
N VAL A 224 8.52 -1.99 -4.64
CA VAL A 224 7.07 -1.92 -4.90
C VAL A 224 6.28 -1.86 -3.58
N ALA A 225 5.09 -1.26 -3.63
CA ALA A 225 4.15 -1.24 -2.50
C ALA A 225 2.70 -1.34 -2.98
N CYS A 226 2.00 -2.41 -2.61
CA CYS A 226 0.60 -2.67 -2.97
C CYS A 226 -0.36 -2.22 -1.86
N GLY A 227 -1.50 -1.63 -2.23
CA GLY A 227 -2.60 -1.30 -1.33
C GLY A 227 -3.85 -2.15 -1.58
N GLY A 228 -5.03 -1.56 -1.44
CA GLY A 228 -6.32 -2.22 -1.70
C GLY A 228 -6.81 -2.11 -3.14
N SER A 229 -6.43 -1.06 -3.86
CA SER A 229 -6.73 -0.87 -5.30
C SER A 229 -5.66 -0.06 -6.04
N ILE A 230 -4.46 0.05 -5.45
CA ILE A 230 -3.32 0.84 -5.93
C ILE A 230 -2.03 0.00 -5.88
N THR A 231 -1.11 0.23 -6.82
CA THR A 231 0.28 -0.22 -6.71
C THR A 231 1.23 0.95 -6.97
N LEU A 232 2.21 1.10 -6.08
CA LEU A 232 3.32 2.04 -6.18
C LEU A 232 4.58 1.30 -6.62
N ALA A 233 5.39 1.93 -7.47
CA ALA A 233 6.72 1.46 -7.85
C ALA A 233 7.74 2.61 -7.74
N LEU A 234 8.82 2.39 -7.00
CA LEU A 234 9.89 3.35 -6.76
C LEU A 234 11.11 2.98 -7.62
N SER A 235 11.55 3.90 -8.46
CA SER A 235 12.74 3.75 -9.31
C SER A 235 14.05 4.05 -8.58
N GLU A 236 15.17 3.53 -9.08
CA GLU A 236 16.52 3.78 -8.52
C GLU A 236 16.90 5.27 -8.46
N ASP A 237 16.38 6.07 -9.39
CA ASP A 237 16.50 7.52 -9.40
C ASP A 237 15.79 8.23 -8.23
N GLY A 238 14.94 7.52 -7.48
CA GLY A 238 14.07 8.10 -6.47
C GLY A 238 12.81 8.76 -7.04
N HIS A 239 12.34 8.34 -8.23
CA HIS A 239 11.05 8.76 -8.81
C HIS A 239 9.96 7.71 -8.56
N LEU A 240 8.73 8.17 -8.32
CA LEU A 240 7.55 7.33 -8.11
C LEU A 240 6.75 7.11 -9.40
N TYR A 241 6.35 5.86 -9.62
CA TYR A 241 5.40 5.42 -10.63
C TYR A 241 4.19 4.77 -9.94
N MET A 242 3.01 4.90 -10.53
CA MET A 242 1.76 4.42 -9.93
C MET A 242 0.79 3.84 -10.96
N ALA A 243 0.05 2.82 -10.57
CA ALA A 243 -1.13 2.27 -11.25
C ALA A 243 -2.26 1.99 -10.23
N GLY A 244 -3.51 1.90 -10.70
CA GLY A 244 -4.70 1.69 -9.87
C GLY A 244 -5.49 2.98 -9.54
N THR A 245 -6.12 3.00 -8.37
CA THR A 245 -6.77 4.18 -7.75
C THR A 245 -6.77 4.10 -6.22
N PHE A 246 -6.96 5.23 -5.54
CA PHE A 246 -7.49 5.24 -4.18
C PHE A 246 -9.02 5.29 -4.19
N LYS A 247 -9.62 4.71 -3.16
CA LYS A 247 -11.06 4.70 -2.86
C LYS A 247 -11.32 5.42 -1.53
N ASP A 248 -12.56 5.77 -1.27
CA ASP A 248 -13.05 6.23 0.03
C ASP A 248 -14.40 5.55 0.34
N LYS A 249 -15.05 5.88 1.46
CA LYS A 249 -16.34 5.27 1.84
C LYS A 249 -17.49 5.51 0.85
N ASN A 250 -17.30 6.34 -0.17
CA ASN A 250 -18.28 6.65 -1.22
C ASN A 250 -17.93 5.95 -2.56
N GLY A 251 -16.80 5.24 -2.67
CA GLY A 251 -16.35 4.56 -3.89
C GLY A 251 -14.99 5.06 -4.37
N VAL A 252 -14.82 5.27 -5.68
CA VAL A 252 -13.53 5.70 -6.26
C VAL A 252 -13.27 7.18 -5.98
N LEU A 253 -12.30 7.46 -5.11
CA LEU A 253 -11.84 8.82 -4.77
C LEU A 253 -11.03 9.43 -5.94
N GLY A 254 -10.12 8.62 -6.50
CA GLY A 254 -9.38 8.92 -7.72
C GLY A 254 -7.88 8.63 -7.63
N PHE A 255 -7.19 8.77 -8.76
CA PHE A 255 -5.73 8.65 -8.88
C PHE A 255 -5.02 10.00 -8.62
N SER A 256 -5.57 11.12 -9.11
CA SER A 256 -4.94 12.44 -9.04
C SER A 256 -5.90 13.57 -8.64
N ALA A 257 -5.42 14.53 -7.85
CA ALA A 257 -6.12 15.78 -7.55
C ALA A 257 -6.14 16.74 -8.75
N LYS A 258 -5.03 16.79 -9.51
CA LYS A 258 -4.85 17.69 -10.67
C LYS A 258 -5.82 17.33 -11.79
N GLU A 259 -5.84 16.05 -12.14
CA GLU A 259 -6.61 15.52 -13.25
C GLU A 259 -7.93 14.93 -12.75
N LYS A 260 -8.94 15.78 -12.59
CA LYS A 260 -10.25 15.39 -12.04
C LYS A 260 -10.94 14.26 -12.81
N LYS A 261 -10.61 14.07 -14.10
CA LYS A 261 -11.11 12.97 -14.95
C LYS A 261 -10.32 11.67 -14.81
N LEU A 262 -9.07 11.72 -14.34
CA LEU A 262 -8.24 10.52 -14.12
C LEU A 262 -8.66 9.90 -12.78
N LEU A 263 -9.69 9.04 -12.86
CA LEU A 263 -10.21 8.32 -11.70
C LEU A 263 -9.34 7.11 -11.37
N GLN A 264 -9.02 6.27 -12.35
CA GLN A 264 -8.09 5.15 -12.19
C GLN A 264 -7.13 5.07 -13.38
N GLN A 265 -6.02 4.35 -13.22
CA GLN A 265 -4.96 4.27 -14.23
C GLN A 265 -4.50 2.81 -14.42
N SER A 266 -4.65 2.27 -15.63
CA SER A 266 -4.53 0.82 -15.90
C SER A 266 -3.10 0.34 -16.21
N THR A 267 -2.16 1.24 -16.46
CA THR A 267 -0.73 0.97 -16.68
C THR A 267 0.10 1.95 -15.86
N PHE A 268 1.34 1.62 -15.48
CA PHE A 268 2.13 2.52 -14.64
C PHE A 268 2.44 3.84 -15.37
N ILE A 269 2.28 4.95 -14.66
CA ILE A 269 2.77 6.27 -15.07
C ILE A 269 3.55 6.94 -13.95
N ARG A 270 4.49 7.80 -14.31
CA ARG A 270 5.26 8.64 -13.38
C ARG A 270 4.32 9.59 -12.64
N TYR A 271 4.37 9.62 -11.31
CA TYR A 271 3.46 10.44 -10.50
C TYR A 271 3.99 11.86 -10.31
N ASP A 272 3.68 12.73 -11.26
CA ASP A 272 4.22 14.10 -11.40
C ASP A 272 4.09 15.00 -10.17
N SER A 273 3.18 14.70 -9.23
CA SER A 273 3.05 15.46 -7.97
C SER A 273 4.24 15.27 -7.01
N THR A 274 5.09 14.25 -7.22
CA THR A 274 6.29 13.98 -6.39
C THR A 274 7.61 14.47 -7.00
N THR A 275 7.60 14.96 -8.24
CA THR A 275 8.80 15.37 -9.03
C THR A 275 9.72 16.41 -8.36
N LYS A 276 9.28 17.06 -7.28
CA LYS A 276 10.04 18.09 -6.55
C LYS A 276 11.01 17.53 -5.50
N PHE A 277 11.02 16.22 -5.27
CA PHE A 277 11.86 15.57 -4.25
C PHE A 277 12.31 14.17 -4.67
N LYS A 278 13.53 13.76 -4.28
CA LYS A 278 13.97 12.37 -4.38
C LYS A 278 13.38 11.55 -3.22
N ILE A 279 12.95 10.35 -3.55
CA ILE A 279 12.26 9.42 -2.64
C ILE A 279 13.24 8.36 -2.16
N ALA A 280 13.21 8.11 -0.85
CA ALA A 280 13.99 7.06 -0.18
C ALA A 280 13.12 5.88 0.26
N ASP A 281 11.82 6.08 0.52
CA ASP A 281 10.92 4.96 0.84
C ASP A 281 9.45 5.24 0.47
N ILE A 282 8.70 4.16 0.27
CA ILE A 282 7.26 4.12 0.03
C ILE A 282 6.59 3.04 0.88
N ALA A 283 5.39 3.34 1.38
CA ALA A 283 4.51 2.38 2.05
C ALA A 283 3.04 2.65 1.70
N THR A 284 2.21 1.62 1.76
CA THR A 284 0.78 1.64 1.40
C THR A 284 -0.07 1.05 2.52
N GLY A 285 -1.21 1.66 2.79
CA GLY A 285 -2.36 0.99 3.39
C GLY A 285 -3.37 0.61 2.30
N THR A 286 -4.61 0.31 2.69
CA THR A 286 -5.68 -0.05 1.75
C THR A 286 -5.94 1.08 0.75
N ASP A 287 -6.16 2.30 1.26
CA ASP A 287 -6.53 3.47 0.45
C ASP A 287 -5.69 4.72 0.72
N HIS A 288 -4.47 4.55 1.24
CA HIS A 288 -3.52 5.64 1.41
C HIS A 288 -2.08 5.21 1.15
N ALA A 289 -1.23 6.20 0.88
CA ALA A 289 0.19 6.02 0.67
C ALA A 289 1.01 6.99 1.53
N LEU A 290 2.16 6.50 1.99
CA LEU A 290 3.19 7.24 2.70
C LEU A 290 4.46 7.28 1.86
N LEU A 291 5.19 8.38 1.94
CA LEU A 291 6.44 8.60 1.20
C LEU A 291 7.46 9.27 2.09
N LEU A 292 8.68 8.74 2.07
CA LEU A 292 9.83 9.30 2.76
C LEU A 292 10.81 9.87 1.72
N THR A 293 11.18 11.14 1.85
CA THR A 293 12.22 11.75 1.01
C THR A 293 13.62 11.44 1.52
N THR A 294 14.62 11.54 0.66
CA THR A 294 16.04 11.41 1.03
C THR A 294 16.51 12.42 2.09
N ASP A 295 15.79 13.54 2.27
CA ASP A 295 16.04 14.55 3.32
C ASP A 295 15.31 14.23 4.66
N GLY A 296 14.66 13.06 4.78
CA GLY A 296 13.99 12.62 6.01
C GLY A 296 12.63 13.27 6.28
N PHE A 297 11.92 13.71 5.23
CA PHE A 297 10.57 14.26 5.34
C PHE A 297 9.50 13.25 4.91
N LEU A 298 8.48 13.10 5.76
CA LEU A 298 7.30 12.29 5.51
C LEU A 298 6.22 13.08 4.74
N TYR A 299 5.60 12.43 3.76
CA TYR A 299 4.42 12.89 3.03
C TYR A 299 3.33 11.81 3.05
N ALA A 300 2.05 12.20 2.96
CA ALA A 300 0.93 11.27 2.83
C ALA A 300 -0.16 11.76 1.84
N TRP A 301 -0.77 10.82 1.10
CA TRP A 301 -1.89 11.07 0.19
C TRP A 301 -2.80 9.84 0.02
N GLY A 302 -3.97 10.04 -0.57
CA GLY A 302 -5.04 9.04 -0.72
C GLY A 302 -6.30 9.45 0.03
N SER A 303 -7.01 8.48 0.59
CA SER A 303 -8.15 8.68 1.49
C SER A 303 -7.73 9.25 2.83
N GLY A 304 -8.57 10.14 3.39
CA GLY A 304 -8.42 10.71 4.72
C GLY A 304 -9.55 10.34 5.69
N ASP A 305 -10.43 9.40 5.32
CA ASP A 305 -11.66 9.07 6.06
C ASP A 305 -11.42 8.60 7.49
N ALA A 306 -10.28 7.95 7.74
CA ALA A 306 -9.87 7.44 9.05
C ALA A 306 -8.69 8.25 9.63
N HIS A 307 -8.45 9.46 9.14
CA HIS A 307 -7.28 10.31 9.46
C HIS A 307 -5.90 9.69 9.17
N GLN A 308 -5.83 8.63 8.35
CA GLN A 308 -4.59 7.94 7.97
C GLN A 308 -3.55 8.83 7.25
N LEU A 309 -3.95 10.01 6.77
CA LEU A 309 -3.02 11.01 6.22
C LEU A 309 -2.32 11.87 7.29
N GLY A 310 -2.68 11.77 8.58
CA GLY A 310 -2.07 12.56 9.66
C GLY A 310 -2.33 14.07 9.58
N ARG A 311 -3.29 14.46 8.73
CA ARG A 311 -3.71 15.84 8.42
C ARG A 311 -5.23 15.88 8.20
N ARG A 312 -5.86 17.03 8.39
CA ARG A 312 -7.31 17.19 8.18
C ARG A 312 -7.64 17.54 6.73
N VAL A 313 -8.10 16.56 5.97
CA VAL A 313 -8.85 16.80 4.71
C VAL A 313 -10.28 17.25 5.06
N LEU A 314 -10.86 18.14 4.28
CA LEU A 314 -12.24 18.62 4.48
C LEU A 314 -13.22 17.78 3.66
N ALA A 315 -14.34 17.35 4.23
CA ALA A 315 -15.33 16.49 3.56
C ALA A 315 -15.92 17.09 2.26
N ARG A 316 -15.92 18.42 2.10
CA ARG A 316 -16.32 19.08 0.84
C ARG A 316 -15.23 19.09 -0.24
N HIS A 317 -13.98 18.77 0.11
CA HIS A 317 -12.82 18.75 -0.77
C HIS A 317 -12.02 17.42 -0.59
N VAL A 318 -12.68 16.26 -0.52
CA VAL A 318 -11.99 14.97 -0.27
C VAL A 318 -10.82 14.69 -1.22
N ARG A 319 -10.90 15.17 -2.47
CA ARG A 319 -9.81 15.05 -3.47
C ARG A 319 -8.54 15.83 -3.12
N ASP A 320 -8.56 16.75 -2.16
CA ASP A 320 -7.34 17.36 -1.60
C ASP A 320 -6.48 16.30 -0.87
N GLY A 321 -7.08 15.18 -0.45
CA GLY A 321 -6.40 13.98 0.04
C GLY A 321 -5.45 13.36 -0.99
N LEU A 322 -5.75 13.46 -2.30
CA LEU A 322 -4.94 12.91 -3.39
C LEU A 322 -3.63 13.70 -3.64
N ASN A 323 -3.42 14.84 -2.98
CA ASN A 323 -2.14 15.56 -3.02
C ASN A 323 -1.16 15.02 -1.95
N PRO A 324 0.09 14.68 -2.32
CA PRO A 324 1.17 14.46 -1.35
C PRO A 324 1.46 15.73 -0.56
N GLU A 325 1.04 15.75 0.71
CA GLU A 325 1.32 16.84 1.64
C GLU A 325 2.24 16.39 2.77
N LYS A 326 3.08 17.33 3.22
CA LYS A 326 4.12 17.08 4.21
C LYS A 326 3.53 16.99 5.61
N ILE A 327 3.91 15.94 6.33
CA ILE A 327 3.42 15.67 7.69
C ILE A 327 4.35 16.32 8.73
N GLY A 328 3.77 16.76 9.86
CA GLY A 328 4.42 17.63 10.86
C GLY A 328 5.56 17.03 11.69
N VAL A 329 6.10 15.87 11.28
CA VAL A 329 7.21 15.16 11.95
C VAL A 329 8.56 15.43 11.27
N LYS A 330 9.66 15.06 11.93
CA LYS A 330 11.04 15.39 11.51
C LYS A 330 11.99 14.21 11.77
N GLY A 331 13.05 14.11 10.96
CA GLY A 331 14.09 13.10 11.15
C GLY A 331 13.57 11.66 11.02
N ILE A 332 12.70 11.40 10.05
CA ILE A 332 12.10 10.07 9.87
C ILE A 332 13.12 9.13 9.21
N GLU A 333 13.47 8.04 9.90
CA GLU A 333 14.37 6.97 9.43
C GLU A 333 13.59 5.89 8.63
N LYS A 334 12.34 5.56 9.03
CA LYS A 334 11.53 4.47 8.44
C LYS A 334 10.03 4.82 8.43
N ILE A 335 9.26 4.31 7.46
CA ILE A 335 7.80 4.48 7.36
C ILE A 335 7.08 3.14 7.23
N PHE A 336 5.87 3.03 7.80
CA PHE A 336 5.04 1.83 7.70
C PHE A 336 3.54 2.20 7.72
N ALA A 337 2.68 1.33 7.20
CA ALA A 337 1.23 1.50 7.23
C ALA A 337 0.54 0.16 7.54
N GLY A 338 -0.68 0.25 8.08
CA GLY A 338 -1.71 -0.78 7.99
C GLY A 338 -2.85 -0.28 7.11
N ALA A 339 -4.02 -0.93 7.13
CA ALA A 339 -5.13 -0.58 6.24
C ALA A 339 -5.54 0.91 6.34
N TYR A 340 -5.77 1.37 7.57
CA TYR A 340 -6.37 2.67 7.89
C TYR A 340 -5.59 3.45 8.95
N HIS A 341 -4.36 3.04 9.23
CA HIS A 341 -3.46 3.68 10.19
C HIS A 341 -2.01 3.58 9.71
N SER A 342 -1.15 4.39 10.31
CA SER A 342 0.16 4.73 9.76
C SER A 342 1.17 4.93 10.87
N PHE A 343 2.43 4.62 10.58
CA PHE A 343 3.55 4.76 11.50
C PHE A 343 4.76 5.42 10.85
N ALA A 344 5.56 6.10 11.66
CA ALA A 344 6.88 6.56 11.29
C ALA A 344 7.86 6.36 12.46
N VAL A 345 9.05 5.84 12.17
CA VAL A 345 10.14 5.74 13.15
C VAL A 345 11.14 6.85 12.84
N ALA A 346 11.36 7.73 13.81
CA ALA A 346 12.30 8.83 13.72
C ALA A 346 13.65 8.51 14.40
N GLU A 347 14.61 9.41 14.22
CA GLU A 347 15.90 9.40 14.90
C GLU A 347 15.80 8.94 16.37
N LYS A 348 16.80 8.15 16.78
CA LYS A 348 16.91 7.57 18.14
C LYS A 348 15.78 6.57 18.47
N GLY A 349 15.01 6.13 17.47
CA GLY A 349 13.96 5.11 17.63
C GLY A 349 12.61 5.66 18.09
N THR A 350 12.35 6.96 17.96
CA THR A 350 11.06 7.55 18.36
C THR A 350 9.94 7.08 17.43
N VAL A 351 9.01 6.26 17.93
CA VAL A 351 7.87 5.77 17.14
C VAL A 351 6.72 6.78 17.19
N TYR A 352 6.15 7.09 16.03
CA TYR A 352 4.91 7.85 15.86
C TYR A 352 3.83 6.97 15.24
N ALA A 353 2.57 7.19 15.61
CA ALA A 353 1.39 6.57 14.98
C ALA A 353 0.24 7.56 14.78
N TRP A 354 -0.60 7.33 13.76
CA TRP A 354 -1.84 8.07 13.49
C TRP A 354 -2.82 7.27 12.61
N GLY A 355 -4.06 7.73 12.52
CA GLY A 355 -5.14 7.07 11.79
C GLY A 355 -6.12 6.33 12.70
N MET A 356 -6.72 5.24 12.22
CA MET A 356 -7.72 4.45 12.96
C MET A 356 -7.14 3.83 14.24
N ASN A 357 -7.89 3.92 15.34
CA ASN A 357 -7.50 3.44 16.67
C ASN A 357 -8.69 2.90 17.50
N ASN A 358 -9.84 2.62 16.86
CA ASN A 358 -11.02 2.01 17.50
C ASN A 358 -10.67 0.74 18.32
N TYR A 359 -9.81 -0.12 17.80
CA TYR A 359 -9.27 -1.31 18.47
C TYR A 359 -7.92 -1.08 19.19
N GLY A 360 -7.43 0.16 19.27
CA GLY A 360 -6.13 0.46 19.89
C GLY A 360 -4.93 0.15 18.99
N GLN A 361 -5.14 -0.04 17.68
CA GLN A 361 -4.12 -0.48 16.73
C GLN A 361 -3.01 0.57 16.45
N CYS A 362 -3.16 1.82 16.90
CA CYS A 362 -2.05 2.78 16.94
C CYS A 362 -1.18 2.68 18.21
N GLY A 363 -1.53 1.81 19.18
CA GLY A 363 -0.75 1.62 20.41
C GLY A 363 -0.91 2.75 21.44
N ILE A 364 -1.99 3.53 21.33
CA ILE A 364 -2.24 4.76 22.09
C ILE A 364 -3.60 4.65 22.79
N GLU A 365 -3.59 4.79 24.12
CA GLU A 365 -4.81 4.80 24.93
C GLU A 365 -5.53 6.16 24.80
N THR A 366 -6.75 6.12 24.22
CA THR A 366 -7.65 7.27 24.12
C THR A 366 -9.11 6.78 24.04
N ARG A 367 -10.05 7.71 24.22
CA ARG A 367 -11.48 7.52 23.95
C ARG A 367 -11.84 7.76 22.48
N ASP A 368 -10.96 8.38 21.71
CA ASP A 368 -11.19 8.70 20.31
C ASP A 368 -10.94 7.50 19.39
N GLU A 369 -11.81 7.28 18.41
CA GLU A 369 -11.65 6.22 17.41
C GLU A 369 -10.51 6.51 16.40
N PHE A 370 -10.01 7.74 16.36
CA PHE A 370 -9.00 8.20 15.40
C PHE A 370 -7.92 9.07 16.05
N ILE A 371 -6.66 8.73 15.80
CA ILE A 371 -5.50 9.56 16.13
C ILE A 371 -5.27 10.53 14.98
N THR A 372 -5.80 11.76 15.11
CA THR A 372 -5.96 12.70 13.98
C THR A 372 -4.67 13.33 13.44
N GLN A 373 -3.55 13.22 14.17
CA GLN A 373 -2.21 13.70 13.84
C GLN A 373 -1.17 12.76 14.46
N PRO A 374 0.09 12.69 13.98
CA PRO A 374 1.13 11.81 14.55
C PRO A 374 1.40 12.04 16.04
N ILE A 375 1.04 11.05 16.86
CA ILE A 375 1.34 11.01 18.31
C ILE A 375 2.47 10.01 18.55
N LYS A 376 3.32 10.29 19.55
CA LYS A 376 4.43 9.39 19.94
C LYS A 376 3.91 8.19 20.74
N ILE A 377 4.49 7.02 20.50
CA ILE A 377 4.31 5.84 21.35
C ILE A 377 5.51 5.75 22.31
N ASP A 378 5.41 6.40 23.48
CA ASP A 378 6.50 6.43 24.45
C ASP A 378 6.88 5.03 25.01
N PHE A 379 6.01 4.02 24.87
CA PHE A 379 6.28 2.63 25.26
C PHE A 379 7.59 2.07 24.67
N PHE A 380 7.94 2.44 23.43
CA PHE A 380 9.13 1.93 22.75
C PHE A 380 10.42 2.70 23.06
N LYS A 381 10.34 3.82 23.80
CA LYS A 381 11.46 4.74 24.07
C LYS A 381 12.66 4.08 24.73
N ASP A 382 12.41 3.21 25.70
CA ASP A 382 13.44 2.58 26.54
C ASP A 382 13.63 1.09 26.20
N LEU A 383 13.23 0.69 24.98
CA LEU A 383 13.41 -0.64 24.39
C LEU A 383 14.45 -0.60 23.25
N PRO A 384 14.97 -1.76 22.78
CA PRO A 384 15.77 -1.80 21.55
C PRO A 384 15.01 -1.18 20.36
N LYS A 385 15.74 -0.51 19.44
CA LYS A 385 15.16 0.17 18.27
C LYS A 385 14.13 -0.70 17.52
N VAL A 386 13.11 -0.06 16.97
CA VAL A 386 12.18 -0.70 16.02
C VAL A 386 12.91 -1.04 14.72
N ARG A 387 12.89 -2.34 14.40
CA ARG A 387 13.40 -2.91 13.15
C ARG A 387 12.38 -2.72 12.03
N GLN A 388 11.16 -3.18 12.27
CA GLN A 388 10.06 -3.21 11.31
C GLN A 388 8.72 -3.04 12.05
N ILE A 389 7.72 -2.46 11.38
CA ILE A 389 6.31 -2.54 11.79
C ILE A 389 5.53 -3.17 10.62
N ALA A 390 4.62 -4.09 10.93
CA ALA A 390 3.63 -4.61 10.00
C ALA A 390 2.26 -4.47 10.67
N ALA A 391 1.23 -4.06 9.92
CA ALA A 391 -0.11 -3.86 10.47
C ALA A 391 -1.20 -4.26 9.47
N GLY A 392 -2.23 -4.93 9.98
CA GLY A 392 -3.41 -5.32 9.22
C GLY A 392 -4.50 -4.25 9.26
N GLU A 393 -5.75 -4.69 9.30
CA GLU A 393 -6.89 -3.78 9.33
C GLU A 393 -7.08 -3.13 10.71
N HIS A 394 -7.02 -3.95 11.75
CA HIS A 394 -7.31 -3.57 13.14
C HIS A 394 -6.26 -4.06 14.14
N HIS A 395 -5.08 -4.47 13.67
CA HIS A 395 -3.98 -4.95 14.51
C HIS A 395 -2.60 -4.53 13.97
N SER A 396 -1.61 -4.50 14.86
CA SER A 396 -0.25 -4.05 14.58
C SER A 396 0.78 -4.94 15.29
N LEU A 397 1.84 -5.30 14.56
CA LEU A 397 3.03 -5.99 15.02
C LEU A 397 4.25 -5.06 14.91
N VAL A 398 5.05 -4.98 15.97
CA VAL A 398 6.30 -4.22 16.02
C VAL A 398 7.45 -5.18 16.33
N LEU A 399 8.36 -5.34 15.37
CA LEU A 399 9.59 -6.11 15.53
C LEU A 399 10.73 -5.17 15.96
N LEU A 400 11.44 -5.53 17.03
CA LEU A 400 12.61 -4.80 17.51
C LEU A 400 13.92 -5.42 16.99
N GLU A 401 15.02 -4.67 16.97
CA GLU A 401 16.33 -5.16 16.46
C GLU A 401 16.92 -6.33 17.28
N ASN A 402 16.38 -6.64 18.47
CA ASN A 402 16.71 -7.86 19.22
C ASN A 402 15.90 -9.10 18.78
N GLY A 403 15.07 -8.97 17.75
CA GLY A 403 14.19 -10.01 17.22
C GLY A 403 12.91 -10.28 18.04
N SER A 404 12.60 -9.49 19.07
CA SER A 404 11.34 -9.66 19.81
C SER A 404 10.18 -8.89 19.17
N ILE A 405 9.00 -9.50 19.15
CA ILE A 405 7.76 -8.95 18.58
C ILE A 405 6.82 -8.49 19.69
N TYR A 406 6.22 -7.32 19.49
CA TYR A 406 5.14 -6.76 20.30
C TYR A 406 3.88 -6.58 19.45
N SER A 407 2.71 -6.88 20.00
CA SER A 407 1.42 -6.87 19.32
C SER A 407 0.39 -6.00 20.04
N PHE A 408 -0.44 -5.27 19.29
CA PHE A 408 -1.55 -4.46 19.83
C PHE A 408 -2.66 -4.28 18.78
N GLY A 409 -3.87 -3.94 19.22
CA GLY A 409 -5.08 -3.85 18.40
C GLY A 409 -6.15 -4.88 18.78
N ARG A 410 -6.91 -5.32 17.78
CA ARG A 410 -7.99 -6.32 17.85
C ARG A 410 -7.43 -7.71 18.10
N ALA A 411 -8.12 -8.49 18.94
CA ALA A 411 -7.73 -9.84 19.34
C ALA A 411 -8.82 -10.91 19.12
N ASP A 412 -9.99 -10.54 18.57
CA ASP A 412 -11.17 -11.42 18.41
C ASP A 412 -10.86 -12.78 17.75
N TYR A 413 -10.02 -12.77 16.70
CA TYR A 413 -9.61 -13.95 15.94
C TYR A 413 -8.16 -14.37 16.28
N GLY A 414 -7.64 -13.94 17.43
CA GLY A 414 -6.29 -14.26 17.85
C GLY A 414 -5.16 -13.49 17.16
N GLN A 415 -5.46 -12.42 16.42
CA GLN A 415 -4.50 -11.69 15.54
C GLN A 415 -3.23 -11.20 16.24
N LEU A 416 -3.25 -11.07 17.56
CA LEU A 416 -2.11 -10.62 18.36
C LEU A 416 -1.13 -11.74 18.74
N GLY A 417 -1.51 -13.02 18.65
CA GLY A 417 -0.63 -14.15 18.99
C GLY A 417 -0.30 -14.27 20.48
N ILE A 418 -1.08 -13.65 21.36
CA ILE A 418 -0.85 -13.64 22.82
C ILE A 418 -1.65 -14.71 23.59
N GLY A 419 -2.40 -15.55 22.87
CA GLY A 419 -3.27 -16.58 23.47
C GLY A 419 -4.40 -16.00 24.31
N ASP A 420 -5.01 -16.86 25.14
CA ASP A 420 -6.06 -16.48 26.09
C ASP A 420 -5.49 -15.74 27.33
N ALA A 421 -4.55 -14.82 27.10
CA ALA A 421 -4.00 -13.95 28.14
C ALA A 421 -5.02 -12.94 28.67
N LEU A 422 -6.08 -12.65 27.90
CA LEU A 422 -7.14 -11.71 28.25
C LEU A 422 -8.27 -12.36 29.08
N ASP A 423 -8.63 -13.62 28.81
CA ASP A 423 -9.79 -14.27 29.44
C ASP A 423 -9.57 -14.71 30.90
N ARG A 424 -8.39 -14.39 31.46
CA ARG A 424 -7.97 -14.67 32.85
C ARG A 424 -8.56 -13.73 33.90
N ASP A 425 -9.32 -12.73 33.50
CA ASP A 425 -10.09 -11.90 34.43
C ASP A 425 -11.37 -12.64 34.85
N ASP A 426 -11.52 -12.97 36.13
CA ASP A 426 -12.73 -13.61 36.67
C ASP A 426 -13.96 -12.67 36.73
N ASP A 427 -13.80 -11.39 36.36
CA ASP A 427 -14.88 -10.41 36.30
C ASP A 427 -15.84 -10.67 35.11
N GLU A 428 -17.04 -11.16 35.41
CA GLU A 428 -18.12 -11.34 34.43
C GLU A 428 -18.52 -10.05 33.72
N GLN A 429 -18.41 -8.87 34.36
CA GLN A 429 -18.71 -7.60 33.70
C GLN A 429 -17.67 -7.27 32.64
N MET A 430 -16.38 -7.55 32.88
CA MET A 430 -15.35 -7.43 31.85
C MET A 430 -15.57 -8.42 30.70
N LYS A 431 -15.97 -9.66 30.98
CA LYS A 431 -16.32 -10.66 29.95
C LYS A 431 -17.51 -10.20 29.09
N ILE A 432 -18.60 -9.75 29.70
CA ILE A 432 -19.78 -9.20 29.00
C ILE A 432 -19.43 -7.92 28.21
N LYS A 433 -18.55 -7.07 28.75
CA LYS A 433 -18.09 -5.84 28.08
C LYS A 433 -17.22 -6.14 26.86
N ARG A 434 -16.30 -7.11 26.95
CA ARG A 434 -15.48 -7.60 25.82
C ARG A 434 -16.35 -8.19 24.72
N GLN A 435 -17.35 -9.01 25.07
CA GLN A 435 -18.33 -9.56 24.11
C GLN A 435 -19.14 -8.50 23.35
N LYS A 436 -19.23 -7.25 23.85
CA LYS A 436 -19.94 -6.14 23.19
C LYS A 436 -19.04 -5.16 22.41
N ILE A 437 -17.73 -5.14 22.68
CA ILE A 437 -16.78 -4.17 22.12
C ILE A 437 -15.71 -4.85 21.24
N GLY A 438 -15.63 -6.18 21.30
CA GLY A 438 -14.49 -6.97 20.82
C GLY A 438 -13.38 -7.03 21.87
N GLN A 439 -12.55 -8.07 21.79
CA GLN A 439 -11.31 -8.15 22.54
C GLN A 439 -10.29 -7.19 21.91
N LYS A 440 -9.76 -6.26 22.70
CA LYS A 440 -8.73 -5.32 22.25
C LYS A 440 -7.62 -5.10 23.27
N VAL A 441 -6.41 -4.86 22.78
CA VAL A 441 -5.20 -4.66 23.59
C VAL A 441 -4.48 -3.42 23.08
N VAL A 442 -4.57 -2.33 23.83
CA VAL A 442 -4.02 -1.03 23.41
C VAL A 442 -2.53 -0.89 23.76
N THR A 443 -2.11 -1.42 24.90
CA THR A 443 -0.70 -1.44 25.30
C THR A 443 0.08 -2.49 24.49
N PRO A 444 1.18 -2.12 23.79
CA PRO A 444 1.99 -3.09 23.05
C PRO A 444 2.45 -4.25 23.93
N THR A 445 2.02 -5.46 23.61
CA THR A 445 2.22 -6.66 24.43
C THR A 445 3.20 -7.61 23.76
N LYS A 446 4.24 -8.04 24.48
CA LYS A 446 5.27 -8.94 23.92
C LYS A 446 4.70 -10.34 23.68
N ILE A 447 4.83 -10.85 22.46
CA ILE A 447 4.56 -12.25 22.12
C ILE A 447 5.63 -13.14 22.78
N LYS A 448 5.20 -14.20 23.48
CA LYS A 448 6.09 -15.06 24.28
C LYS A 448 6.39 -16.41 23.64
N ASN A 449 5.41 -17.00 22.94
CA ASN A 449 5.48 -18.38 22.46
C ASN A 449 6.06 -18.47 21.03
N ILE A 450 7.07 -17.64 20.74
CA ILE A 450 7.75 -17.57 19.44
C ILE A 450 9.26 -17.37 19.63
N ALA A 451 10.05 -17.88 18.70
CA ALA A 451 11.48 -17.60 18.63
C ALA A 451 11.75 -16.12 18.26
N LEU A 452 12.98 -15.65 18.48
CA LEU A 452 13.39 -14.32 18.00
C LEU A 452 13.34 -14.29 16.46
N CYS A 453 12.82 -13.22 15.88
CA CYS A 453 12.45 -13.11 14.47
C CYS A 453 13.27 -12.07 13.68
N GLN A 454 13.43 -12.34 12.39
CA GLN A 454 14.23 -11.52 11.47
C GLN A 454 13.38 -10.55 10.63
N PHE A 455 12.12 -10.90 10.37
CA PHE A 455 11.11 -10.05 9.74
C PHE A 455 9.69 -10.56 10.05
N ILE A 456 8.71 -9.66 9.88
CA ILE A 456 7.27 -9.86 10.14
C ILE A 456 6.43 -9.41 8.95
N ALA A 457 5.19 -9.90 8.86
CA ALA A 457 4.16 -9.38 7.97
C ALA A 457 2.76 -9.59 8.59
N THR A 458 1.76 -8.98 7.98
CA THR A 458 0.35 -9.05 8.38
C THR A 458 -0.50 -9.00 7.12
N GLY A 459 -1.57 -9.79 7.08
CA GLY A 459 -2.74 -9.49 6.26
C GLY A 459 -3.76 -8.68 7.06
N ASP A 460 -4.98 -8.52 6.55
CA ASP A 460 -6.02 -7.71 7.22
C ASP A 460 -6.36 -8.26 8.62
N HIS A 461 -6.56 -9.57 8.72
CA HIS A 461 -6.95 -10.29 9.95
C HIS A 461 -5.99 -11.43 10.35
N HIS A 462 -4.83 -11.57 9.70
CA HIS A 462 -3.82 -12.57 10.05
C HIS A 462 -2.41 -11.96 10.15
N SER A 463 -1.51 -12.69 10.79
CA SER A 463 -0.16 -12.28 11.16
C SER A 463 0.85 -13.37 10.81
N ILE A 464 2.06 -12.95 10.43
CA ILE A 464 3.11 -13.80 9.89
C ILE A 464 4.46 -13.36 10.48
N ALA A 465 5.32 -14.30 10.88
CA ALA A 465 6.70 -14.00 11.26
C ALA A 465 7.66 -15.10 10.84
N VAL A 466 8.91 -14.73 10.55
CA VAL A 466 10.00 -15.70 10.33
C VAL A 466 11.06 -15.55 11.41
N SER A 467 11.37 -16.65 12.08
CA SER A 467 12.39 -16.72 13.12
C SER A 467 13.81 -16.59 12.57
N ASN A 468 14.77 -16.24 13.43
CA ASN A 468 16.20 -16.17 13.09
C ASN A 468 16.79 -17.55 12.71
N ASP A 469 16.10 -18.65 13.02
CA ASP A 469 16.41 -20.01 12.54
C ASP A 469 15.53 -20.46 11.36
N GLY A 470 14.93 -19.51 10.64
CA GLY A 470 14.30 -19.71 9.33
C GLY A 470 12.89 -20.29 9.34
N LYS A 471 12.28 -20.49 10.52
CA LYS A 471 10.94 -21.10 10.65
C LYS A 471 9.84 -20.07 10.43
N LEU A 472 8.79 -20.49 9.72
CA LEU A 472 7.59 -19.69 9.48
C LEU A 472 6.54 -19.91 10.57
N TYR A 473 6.03 -18.81 11.11
CA TYR A 473 4.94 -18.78 12.06
C TYR A 473 3.77 -17.97 11.49
N THR A 474 2.55 -18.50 11.61
CA THR A 474 1.29 -17.83 11.21
C THR A 474 0.32 -17.81 12.39
N TRP A 475 -0.51 -16.78 12.51
CA TRP A 475 -1.60 -16.72 13.51
C TRP A 475 -2.67 -15.68 13.14
N GLY A 476 -3.78 -15.69 13.86
CA GLY A 476 -4.95 -14.86 13.55
C GLY A 476 -6.10 -15.65 12.92
N PHE A 477 -6.87 -14.97 12.07
CA PHE A 477 -8.09 -15.49 11.44
C PHE A 477 -7.83 -16.66 10.49
N GLY A 478 -8.62 -17.73 10.65
CA GLY A 478 -8.39 -19.00 9.95
C GLY A 478 -9.25 -19.24 8.70
N GLU A 479 -10.48 -18.72 8.60
CA GLU A 479 -11.47 -19.18 7.60
C GLU A 479 -11.08 -18.91 6.13
N SER A 480 -10.11 -18.03 5.87
CA SER A 480 -9.54 -17.78 4.54
C SER A 480 -8.30 -18.64 4.22
N TYR A 481 -8.00 -19.63 5.06
CA TYR A 481 -6.88 -20.57 5.00
C TYR A 481 -5.47 -19.98 4.94
N ALA A 482 -5.30 -18.64 4.93
CA ALA A 482 -4.02 -17.95 4.78
C ALA A 482 -2.94 -18.36 5.81
N LEU A 483 -3.35 -18.99 6.92
CA LEU A 483 -2.45 -19.54 7.94
C LEU A 483 -1.74 -20.85 7.53
N GLY A 484 -2.26 -21.59 6.53
CA GLY A 484 -1.72 -22.87 6.04
C GLY A 484 -1.93 -24.07 6.97
N GLY A 485 -2.80 -23.93 7.98
CA GLY A 485 -2.98 -24.87 9.09
C GLY A 485 -4.44 -25.29 9.35
N GLY A 486 -5.31 -25.17 8.33
CA GLY A 486 -6.77 -25.34 8.42
C GLY A 486 -7.53 -24.00 8.45
N ASP A 487 -8.84 -24.10 8.63
CA ASP A 487 -9.84 -23.04 8.77
C ASP A 487 -9.95 -22.46 10.19
N GLU A 488 -9.42 -23.15 11.20
CA GLU A 488 -9.45 -22.71 12.59
C GLU A 488 -8.57 -21.45 12.85
N ASP A 489 -9.13 -20.44 13.53
CA ASP A 489 -8.39 -19.34 14.13
C ASP A 489 -7.25 -19.85 15.04
N LYS A 490 -6.05 -19.28 14.90
CA LYS A 490 -4.89 -19.62 15.75
C LYS A 490 -4.55 -18.43 16.65
N LYS A 491 -4.84 -18.58 17.95
CA LYS A 491 -4.64 -17.53 18.98
C LYS A 491 -3.19 -17.31 19.42
N GLU A 492 -2.30 -18.21 19.08
CA GLU A 492 -0.85 -18.15 19.33
C GLU A 492 -0.09 -18.49 18.04
N PRO A 493 1.18 -18.07 17.88
CA PRO A 493 2.01 -18.37 16.72
C PRO A 493 2.10 -19.87 16.40
N TYR A 494 1.36 -20.29 15.37
CA TYR A 494 1.40 -21.64 14.85
C TYR A 494 2.62 -21.82 13.95
N LEU A 495 3.46 -22.80 14.27
CA LEU A 495 4.61 -23.17 13.44
C LEU A 495 4.14 -23.91 12.18
N LEU A 496 4.23 -23.25 11.03
CA LEU A 496 3.80 -23.83 9.75
C LEU A 496 4.88 -24.77 9.21
N VAL A 497 4.65 -26.08 9.34
CA VAL A 497 5.54 -27.14 8.85
C VAL A 497 5.01 -27.73 7.55
N ASP A 498 5.70 -27.49 6.44
CA ASP A 498 5.43 -28.14 5.15
C ASP A 498 6.71 -28.56 4.41
N LYS A 499 6.58 -29.53 3.50
CA LYS A 499 7.68 -30.03 2.66
C LYS A 499 8.24 -28.97 1.73
N SER A 500 7.40 -28.07 1.21
CA SER A 500 7.78 -26.94 0.34
C SER A 500 8.77 -25.96 1.01
N LEU A 501 8.70 -25.83 2.34
CA LEU A 501 9.57 -24.99 3.16
C LEU A 501 10.82 -25.74 3.67
N THR A 502 10.86 -27.07 3.53
CA THR A 502 11.88 -27.91 4.17
C THR A 502 13.24 -27.75 3.47
N GLY A 503 14.21 -27.18 4.18
CA GLY A 503 15.56 -26.94 3.65
C GLY A 503 15.68 -25.73 2.72
N ARG A 504 14.67 -24.86 2.69
CA ARG A 504 14.66 -23.60 1.93
C ARG A 504 14.85 -22.40 2.86
N SER A 505 15.46 -21.33 2.38
CA SER A 505 15.55 -20.05 3.12
C SER A 505 14.42 -19.11 2.72
N ILE A 506 13.68 -18.61 3.71
CA ILE A 506 12.64 -17.60 3.46
C ILE A 506 13.32 -16.23 3.31
N LEU A 507 13.00 -15.53 2.23
CA LEU A 507 13.62 -14.25 1.84
C LEU A 507 12.72 -13.02 2.09
N ALA A 508 11.40 -13.20 1.97
CA ALA A 508 10.37 -12.19 2.18
C ALA A 508 9.00 -12.87 2.41
N ILE A 509 8.08 -12.17 3.07
CA ILE A 509 6.70 -12.60 3.35
C ILE A 509 5.74 -11.41 3.21
N GLY A 510 4.50 -11.68 2.83
CA GLY A 510 3.40 -10.71 2.86
C GLY A 510 2.05 -11.40 3.03
N GLY A 511 1.08 -10.68 3.60
CA GLY A 511 -0.31 -11.13 3.72
C GLY A 511 -1.25 -10.10 3.10
N GLY A 512 -2.33 -10.57 2.48
CA GLY A 512 -3.44 -9.73 1.99
C GLY A 512 -4.70 -9.92 2.84
N SER A 513 -5.86 -9.68 2.25
CA SER A 513 -7.15 -9.90 2.93
C SER A 513 -7.40 -11.37 3.22
N GLN A 514 -7.06 -12.25 2.27
CA GLN A 514 -7.42 -13.67 2.30
C GLN A 514 -6.27 -14.61 1.90
N HIS A 515 -5.06 -14.08 1.65
CA HIS A 515 -3.93 -14.88 1.19
C HIS A 515 -2.61 -14.50 1.86
N THR A 516 -1.65 -15.42 1.82
CA THR A 516 -0.25 -15.24 2.24
C THR A 516 0.67 -15.58 1.07
N VAL A 517 1.72 -14.79 0.87
CA VAL A 517 2.74 -14.98 -0.17
C VAL A 517 4.12 -15.05 0.49
N ILE A 518 4.94 -16.01 0.07
CA ILE A 518 6.25 -16.33 0.67
C ILE A 518 7.28 -16.44 -0.46
N LEU A 519 8.33 -15.62 -0.41
CA LEU A 519 9.49 -15.76 -1.30
C LEU A 519 10.53 -16.66 -0.62
N ILE A 520 10.96 -17.72 -1.30
CA ILE A 520 11.96 -18.67 -0.82
C ILE A 520 13.14 -18.84 -1.79
N GLN A 521 14.26 -19.33 -1.26
CA GLN A 521 15.49 -19.71 -1.97
C GLN A 521 15.91 -21.12 -1.56
#